data_AF-J9U081-F1
#
_entry.id   AF-J9U081-F1
#
_cell.length_a   1.000
_cell.length_b   1.000
_cell.length_c   1.000
_cell.angle_alpha   90.00
_cell.angle_beta   90.00
_cell.angle_gamma   90.00
#
_symmetry.space_group_name_H-M   'P 1'
#
loop_
_entity.id
_entity.type
_entity.pdbx_description
1 polymer ?
#
loop_
_entity_poly.entity_id
_entity_poly.type
_entity_poly.pdbx_seq_one_letter_code
_entity_poly.pdbx_strand_id
1 'polypeptide(L)'
;MACTMYASSESYFGINLKPMCKPSEVSYTIMPNMAYFEFLPHEVPTGKSELVELADVEVGKEYELVITTYAGLNRYRVGDILQVTGFYNSAPQFKFVRRKNVLLSIESDKTDEAELQKAVENASVLLVEQGTRVIEYTSYAETKTIPGHYVIYWELLVKDQTNPPNEEVMARCCLEMEESLNSV
;
A
#
# COMPACT_ATOMS: atom_id res chain seq x y z
N MET A 1 -0.22 -22.02 -2.91
CA MET A 1 0.42 -20.96 -3.70
C MET A 1 1.78 -20.69 -3.09
N ALA A 2 2.85 -20.62 -3.89
CA ALA A 2 4.21 -20.42 -3.39
C ALA A 2 4.67 -18.98 -3.68
N CYS A 3 5.08 -18.26 -2.65
CA CYS A 3 5.65 -16.92 -2.78
C CYS A 3 7.16 -17.06 -3.01
N THR A 4 7.60 -17.03 -4.27
CA THR A 4 8.97 -17.38 -4.65
C THR A 4 9.92 -16.19 -4.68
N MET A 5 9.42 -15.00 -5.01
CA MET A 5 10.25 -13.83 -5.31
C MET A 5 9.63 -12.56 -4.74
N TYR A 6 10.49 -11.61 -4.38
CA TYR A 6 10.16 -10.22 -4.06
C TYR A 6 10.94 -9.30 -5.01
N ALA A 7 10.20 -8.52 -5.79
CA ALA A 7 10.73 -7.66 -6.84
C ALA A 7 9.78 -6.48 -7.09
N SER A 8 10.27 -5.51 -7.85
CA SER A 8 9.58 -4.27 -8.21
C SER A 8 9.96 -3.83 -9.62
N SER A 9 9.37 -2.73 -10.11
CA SER A 9 9.79 -2.13 -11.39
C SER A 9 11.17 -1.48 -11.29
N GLU A 10 11.57 -1.05 -10.10
CA GLU A 10 12.84 -0.37 -9.83
C GLU A 10 14.02 -1.35 -9.72
N SER A 11 13.79 -2.55 -9.17
CA SER A 11 14.79 -3.62 -9.07
C SER A 11 14.18 -4.98 -8.64
N TYR A 12 14.92 -6.05 -8.92
CA TYR A 12 14.72 -7.34 -8.29
C TYR A 12 15.42 -7.36 -6.92
N PHE A 13 14.75 -7.84 -5.87
CA PHE A 13 15.30 -7.74 -4.52
C PHE A 13 15.79 -9.09 -4.00
N GLY A 14 14.93 -10.10 -4.01
CA GLY A 14 15.22 -11.33 -3.27
C GLY A 14 14.29 -12.49 -3.58
N ILE A 15 14.62 -13.63 -2.99
CA ILE A 15 13.89 -14.88 -3.17
C ILE A 15 13.55 -15.52 -1.81
N ASN A 16 12.46 -16.28 -1.80
CA ASN A 16 12.11 -17.10 -0.66
C ASN A 16 12.89 -18.44 -0.72
N LEU A 17 13.86 -18.61 0.18
CA LEU A 17 14.65 -19.84 0.26
C LEU A 17 13.86 -21.04 0.80
N LYS A 18 12.66 -20.83 1.34
CA LYS A 18 11.74 -21.86 1.84
C LYS A 18 10.38 -21.73 1.14
N PRO A 19 10.28 -22.02 -0.17
CA PRO A 19 9.06 -21.74 -0.95
C PRO A 19 7.82 -22.53 -0.49
N MET A 20 8.00 -23.60 0.29
CA MET A 20 6.93 -24.45 0.81
C MET A 20 6.50 -24.10 2.25
N CYS A 21 7.02 -23.01 2.84
CA CYS A 21 6.56 -22.54 4.15
C CYS A 21 5.11 -22.02 4.09
N LYS A 22 4.50 -21.83 5.27
CA LYS A 22 3.16 -21.23 5.35
C LYS A 22 3.23 -19.76 4.88
N PRO A 23 2.19 -19.23 4.22
CA PRO A 23 2.16 -17.81 3.78
C PRO A 23 2.48 -16.81 4.89
N SER A 24 2.05 -17.07 6.13
CA SER A 24 2.31 -16.22 7.30
C SER A 24 3.78 -16.18 7.76
N GLU A 25 4.58 -17.14 7.32
CA GLU A 25 5.99 -17.35 7.70
C GLU A 25 6.97 -16.98 6.57
N VAL A 26 6.45 -16.48 5.44
CA VAL A 26 7.26 -16.13 4.27
C VAL A 26 8.28 -15.06 4.65
N SER A 27 9.54 -15.31 4.29
CA SER A 27 10.64 -14.36 4.41
C SER A 27 11.49 -14.41 3.14
N TYR A 28 11.83 -13.25 2.61
CA TYR A 28 12.64 -13.09 1.41
C TYR A 28 14.07 -12.78 1.80
N THR A 29 15.02 -13.51 1.22
CA THR A 29 16.45 -13.22 1.36
C THR A 29 16.86 -12.28 0.25
N ILE A 30 17.31 -11.08 0.61
CA ILE A 30 17.79 -10.10 -0.38
C ILE A 30 19.08 -10.62 -1.00
N MET A 31 19.16 -10.55 -2.33
CA MET A 31 20.30 -10.98 -3.11
C MET A 31 21.28 -9.79 -3.25
N PRO A 32 22.45 -9.79 -2.57
CA PRO A 32 23.29 -8.60 -2.44
C PRO A 32 23.88 -8.08 -3.75
N ASN A 33 23.85 -8.89 -4.82
CA ASN A 33 24.36 -8.54 -6.14
C ASN A 33 23.37 -7.72 -6.99
N MET A 34 22.09 -7.62 -6.58
CA MET A 34 21.05 -6.98 -7.39
C MET A 34 21.10 -5.45 -7.36
N ALA A 35 21.40 -4.87 -6.20
CA ALA A 35 21.53 -3.44 -5.97
C ALA A 35 22.34 -3.22 -4.68
N TYR A 36 22.73 -1.98 -4.40
CA TYR A 36 23.18 -1.61 -3.06
C TYR A 36 21.95 -1.30 -2.21
N PHE A 37 21.88 -1.92 -1.03
CA PHE A 37 20.70 -1.91 -0.16
C PHE A 37 21.00 -1.21 1.16
N GLU A 38 20.19 -0.24 1.48
CA GLU A 38 20.21 0.53 2.72
C GLU A 38 18.82 0.49 3.38
N PHE A 39 18.78 0.71 4.68
CA PHE A 39 17.56 0.53 5.49
C PHE A 39 17.34 1.73 6.40
N LEU A 40 16.19 2.38 6.25
CA LEU A 40 15.79 3.50 7.12
C LEU A 40 14.93 2.96 8.28
N PRO A 41 15.37 3.07 9.55
CA PRO A 41 14.59 2.57 10.69
C PRO A 41 13.18 3.17 10.77
N HIS A 42 12.15 2.34 11.00
CA HIS A 42 10.76 2.81 11.03
C HIS A 42 10.39 3.50 12.36
N GLU A 43 10.94 3.03 13.49
CA GLU A 43 10.55 3.46 14.85
C GLU A 43 11.21 4.77 15.32
N VAL A 44 12.16 5.32 14.56
CA VAL A 44 12.92 6.50 14.98
C VAL A 44 12.29 7.76 14.38
N PRO A 45 11.96 8.80 15.18
CA PRO A 45 11.38 10.03 14.67
C PRO A 45 12.29 10.69 13.61
N THR A 46 11.64 11.13 12.53
CA THR A 46 12.24 11.75 11.36
C THR A 46 13.17 12.91 11.75
N GLY A 47 14.46 12.78 11.43
CA GLY A 47 15.43 13.88 11.56
C GLY A 47 16.85 13.47 11.95
N LYS A 48 17.08 12.26 12.47
CA LYS A 48 18.42 11.81 12.92
C LYS A 48 18.78 10.35 12.66
N SER A 49 17.94 9.58 11.96
CA SER A 49 18.28 8.19 11.66
C SER A 49 19.23 8.10 10.48
N GLU A 50 20.43 7.62 10.75
CA GLU A 50 21.36 7.17 9.72
C GLU A 50 20.81 5.90 9.06
N LEU A 51 21.10 5.74 7.77
CA LEU A 51 20.75 4.52 7.06
C LEU A 51 21.62 3.37 7.56
N VAL A 52 21.00 2.21 7.73
CA VAL A 52 21.66 0.99 8.15
C VAL A 52 22.01 0.18 6.91
N GLU A 53 23.20 -0.40 6.88
CA GLU A 53 23.62 -1.26 5.78
C GLU A 53 22.91 -2.62 5.83
N LEU A 54 22.87 -3.33 4.70
CA LEU A 54 22.26 -4.66 4.61
C LEU A 54 22.76 -5.66 5.67
N ALA A 55 24.04 -5.62 6.02
CA ALA A 55 24.61 -6.55 6.99
C ALA A 55 24.29 -6.20 8.46
N ASP A 56 23.92 -4.94 8.73
CA ASP A 56 23.82 -4.38 10.08
C ASP A 56 22.37 -4.26 10.59
N VAL A 57 21.41 -4.76 9.81
CA VAL A 57 20.00 -4.79 10.23
C VAL A 57 19.79 -5.72 11.43
N GLU A 58 18.86 -5.40 12.31
CA GLU A 58 18.64 -6.16 13.54
C GLU A 58 17.34 -6.97 13.47
N VAL A 59 17.39 -8.22 13.92
CA VAL A 59 16.23 -9.12 13.97
C VAL A 59 15.09 -8.50 14.79
N GLY A 60 13.88 -8.54 14.25
CA GLY A 60 12.67 -8.01 14.87
C GLY A 60 12.40 -6.54 14.57
N LYS A 61 13.38 -5.77 14.10
CA LYS A 61 13.20 -4.37 13.74
C LYS A 61 12.57 -4.20 12.35
N GLU A 62 11.83 -3.10 12.19
CA GLU A 62 11.22 -2.68 10.95
C GLU A 62 11.98 -1.54 10.29
N TYR A 63 12.14 -1.65 8.98
CA TYR A 63 12.87 -0.69 8.17
C TYR A 63 12.13 -0.39 6.87
N GLU A 64 12.29 0.82 6.36
CA GLU A 64 11.95 1.16 4.99
C GLU A 64 13.13 0.86 4.06
N LEU A 65 12.84 0.19 2.95
CA LEU A 65 13.84 -0.18 1.95
C LEU A 65 14.33 1.03 1.14
N VAL A 66 15.65 1.21 1.10
CA VAL A 66 16.34 2.21 0.28
C VAL A 66 17.31 1.50 -0.67
N ILE A 67 17.26 1.84 -1.95
CA ILE A 67 18.06 1.18 -2.99
C ILE A 67 18.92 2.15 -3.78
N THR A 68 20.10 1.69 -4.16
CA THR A 68 20.93 2.31 -5.19
C THR A 68 21.15 1.30 -6.31
N THR A 69 20.67 1.60 -7.52
CA THR A 69 20.61 0.65 -8.65
C THR A 69 21.61 1.00 -9.74
N TYR A 70 22.00 0.00 -10.55
CA TYR A 70 22.86 0.20 -11.72
C TYR A 70 22.24 1.15 -12.78
N ALA A 71 20.92 1.29 -12.79
CA ALA A 71 20.19 2.19 -13.69
C ALA A 71 20.24 3.66 -13.25
N GLY A 72 20.84 3.98 -12.10
CA GLY A 72 21.08 5.35 -11.64
C GLY A 72 20.09 5.88 -10.60
N LEU A 73 19.22 5.04 -10.02
CA LEU A 73 18.52 5.42 -8.80
C LEU A 73 19.53 5.44 -7.65
N ASN A 74 19.64 6.56 -6.93
CA ASN A 74 20.61 6.75 -5.86
C ASN A 74 19.87 7.02 -4.54
N ARG A 75 20.09 6.16 -3.54
CA ARG A 75 19.40 6.18 -2.23
C ARG A 75 17.89 6.39 -2.38
N TYR A 76 17.29 5.73 -3.36
CA TYR A 76 15.87 5.83 -3.68
C TYR A 76 15.05 5.06 -2.66
N ARG A 77 14.03 5.71 -2.10
CA ARG A 77 13.11 5.11 -1.12
C ARG A 77 12.01 4.35 -1.85
N VAL A 78 12.00 3.03 -1.71
CA VAL A 78 11.00 2.17 -2.36
C VAL A 78 9.61 2.35 -1.71
N GLY A 79 9.58 2.75 -0.43
CA GLY A 79 8.36 2.89 0.35
C GLY A 79 7.85 1.59 0.98
N ASP A 80 8.53 0.46 0.73
CA ASP A 80 8.20 -0.82 1.34
C ASP A 80 8.76 -0.91 2.76
N ILE A 81 7.92 -1.38 3.71
CA ILE A 81 8.29 -1.66 5.09
C ILE A 81 8.57 -3.16 5.24
N LEU A 82 9.77 -3.45 5.74
CA LEU A 82 10.30 -4.79 5.89
C LEU A 82 10.69 -5.04 7.33
N GLN A 83 10.29 -6.18 7.88
CA GLN A 83 10.72 -6.65 9.20
C GLN A 83 11.79 -7.73 9.05
N VAL A 84 12.91 -7.60 9.75
CA VAL A 84 13.96 -8.62 9.75
C VAL A 84 13.50 -9.83 10.55
N THR A 85 13.42 -11.00 9.93
CA THR A 85 13.00 -12.25 10.60
C THR A 85 14.16 -13.17 10.97
N GLY A 86 15.33 -12.96 10.38
CA GLY A 86 16.51 -13.76 10.64
C GLY A 86 17.57 -13.56 9.56
N PHE A 87 18.53 -14.50 9.50
CA PHE A 87 19.64 -14.45 8.56
C PHE A 87 19.84 -15.83 7.92
N TYR A 88 20.16 -15.84 6.64
CA TYR A 88 20.73 -16.97 5.95
C TYR A 88 22.22 -16.71 5.74
N ASN A 89 23.07 -17.39 6.52
CA ASN A 89 24.46 -17.01 6.70
C ASN A 89 24.56 -15.53 7.15
N SER A 90 25.20 -14.67 6.36
CA SER A 90 25.28 -13.22 6.63
C SER A 90 24.20 -12.40 5.91
N ALA A 91 23.36 -13.02 5.07
CA ALA A 91 22.33 -12.30 4.33
C ALA A 91 21.03 -12.22 5.15
N PRO A 92 20.50 -11.02 5.43
CA PRO A 92 19.24 -10.89 6.16
C PRO A 92 18.05 -11.43 5.38
N GLN A 93 17.06 -11.92 6.12
CA GLN A 93 15.77 -12.35 5.63
C GLN A 93 14.69 -11.40 6.14
N PHE A 94 13.78 -11.01 5.25
CA PHE A 94 12.76 -10.01 5.55
C PHE A 94 11.37 -10.54 5.31
N LYS A 95 10.47 -10.24 6.26
CA LYS A 95 9.04 -10.33 6.06
C LYS A 95 8.54 -9.00 5.49
N PHE A 96 7.80 -9.06 4.40
CA PHE A 96 7.10 -7.91 3.86
C PHE A 96 5.95 -7.53 4.80
N VAL A 97 5.94 -6.28 5.28
CA VAL A 97 4.89 -5.79 6.19
C VAL A 97 3.81 -5.07 5.37
N ARG A 98 4.20 -4.03 4.63
CA ARG A 98 3.30 -3.22 3.80
C ARG A 98 4.09 -2.27 2.90
N ARG A 99 3.44 -1.73 1.87
CA ARG A 99 3.92 -0.52 1.19
C ARG A 99 3.30 0.70 1.85
N LYS A 100 4.12 1.73 2.10
CA LYS A 100 3.66 2.98 2.73
C LYS A 100 2.54 3.61 1.91
N ASN A 101 1.60 4.22 2.63
CA ASN A 101 0.48 5.00 2.10
C ASN A 101 -0.50 4.22 1.21
N VAL A 102 -0.45 2.87 1.16
CA VAL A 102 -1.49 2.09 0.47
C VAL A 102 -2.66 1.85 1.42
N LEU A 103 -3.84 2.37 1.07
CA LEU A 103 -5.07 2.21 1.82
C LEU A 103 -5.93 1.07 1.27
N LEU A 104 -6.12 1.04 -0.05
CA LEU A 104 -6.88 0.00 -0.76
C LEU A 104 -6.05 -0.59 -1.90
N SER A 105 -6.22 -1.90 -2.12
CA SER A 105 -5.58 -2.66 -3.19
C SER A 105 -6.32 -3.98 -3.41
N ILE A 106 -6.74 -4.27 -4.64
CA ILE A 106 -7.32 -5.58 -5.03
C ILE A 106 -6.30 -6.42 -5.81
N GLU A 107 -5.58 -5.79 -6.74
CA GLU A 107 -4.58 -6.43 -7.60
C GLU A 107 -3.28 -5.62 -7.59
N SER A 108 -2.99 -4.89 -8.67
CA SER A 108 -1.79 -4.06 -8.80
C SER A 108 -2.04 -2.61 -8.39
N ASP A 109 -3.33 -2.23 -8.32
CA ASP A 109 -3.83 -0.95 -7.86
C ASP A 109 -3.39 -0.66 -6.43
N LYS A 110 -3.04 0.60 -6.20
CA LYS A 110 -2.60 1.13 -4.93
C LYS A 110 -3.24 2.49 -4.79
N THR A 111 -4.36 2.53 -4.07
CA THR A 111 -5.04 3.78 -3.77
C THR A 111 -4.58 4.28 -2.42
N ASP A 112 -4.07 5.50 -2.38
CA ASP A 112 -3.70 6.16 -1.13
C ASP A 112 -4.86 6.94 -0.50
N GLU A 113 -4.64 7.41 0.73
CA GLU A 113 -5.66 8.17 1.48
C GLU A 113 -6.03 9.49 0.79
N ALA A 114 -5.05 10.17 0.19
CA ALA A 114 -5.28 11.46 -0.47
C ALA A 114 -6.10 11.29 -1.76
N GLU A 115 -5.85 10.22 -2.51
CA GLU A 115 -6.62 9.83 -3.68
C GLU A 115 -8.05 9.47 -3.31
N LEU A 116 -8.25 8.66 -2.27
CA LEU A 116 -9.59 8.31 -1.81
C LEU A 116 -10.36 9.55 -1.31
N GLN A 117 -9.70 10.41 -0.53
CA GLN A 117 -10.28 11.67 -0.06
C GLN A 117 -10.73 12.54 -1.24
N LYS A 118 -9.86 12.71 -2.24
CA LYS A 118 -10.18 13.47 -3.45
C LYS A 118 -11.35 12.86 -4.23
N ALA A 119 -11.39 11.53 -4.35
CA ALA A 119 -12.50 10.83 -5.02
C ALA A 119 -13.83 11.07 -4.28
N VAL A 120 -13.83 10.99 -2.94
CA VAL A 120 -15.03 11.29 -2.13
C VAL A 120 -15.45 12.75 -2.29
N GLU A 121 -14.51 13.69 -2.26
CA GLU A 121 -14.78 15.11 -2.44
C GLU A 121 -15.42 15.40 -3.80
N ASN A 122 -14.87 14.85 -4.89
CA ASN A 122 -15.41 15.01 -6.24
C ASN A 122 -16.83 14.47 -6.35
N ALA A 123 -17.05 13.24 -5.88
CA ALA A 123 -18.38 12.62 -5.91
C ALA A 123 -19.39 13.35 -5.02
N SER A 124 -18.94 13.93 -3.89
CA SER A 124 -19.81 14.68 -2.98
C SER A 124 -20.43 15.93 -3.63
N VAL A 125 -19.83 16.49 -4.68
CA VAL A 125 -20.38 17.64 -5.42
C VAL A 125 -21.76 17.32 -5.99
N LEU A 126 -21.98 16.08 -6.46
CA LEU A 126 -23.26 15.62 -6.99
C LEU A 126 -24.36 15.56 -5.91
N LEU A 127 -23.99 15.32 -4.65
CA LEU A 127 -24.92 15.29 -3.52
C LEU A 127 -25.33 16.69 -3.05
N VAL A 128 -24.44 17.68 -3.20
CA VAL A 128 -24.70 19.07 -2.78
C VAL A 128 -25.88 19.67 -3.53
N GLU A 129 -26.06 19.33 -4.82
CA GLU A 129 -27.21 19.77 -5.64
C GLU A 129 -28.55 19.32 -5.05
N GLN A 130 -28.57 18.22 -4.29
CA GLN A 130 -29.76 17.69 -3.61
C GLN A 130 -29.84 18.07 -2.13
N GLY A 131 -28.96 18.97 -1.65
CA GLY A 131 -28.91 19.36 -0.25
C GLY A 131 -28.46 18.22 0.69
N THR A 132 -27.74 17.23 0.16
CA THR A 132 -27.16 16.13 0.92
C THR A 132 -25.65 16.31 1.05
N ARG A 133 -25.06 15.91 2.18
CA ARG A 133 -23.60 15.98 2.40
C ARG A 133 -23.10 14.71 3.06
N VAL A 134 -21.87 14.31 2.75
CA VAL A 134 -21.16 13.24 3.45
C VAL A 134 -20.65 13.78 4.79
N ILE A 135 -21.03 13.14 5.91
CA ILE A 135 -20.56 13.47 7.26
C ILE A 135 -19.24 12.73 7.51
N GLU A 136 -19.27 11.42 7.33
CA GLU A 136 -18.14 10.53 7.51
C GLU A 136 -18.16 9.45 6.42
N TYR A 137 -16.98 8.91 6.16
CA TYR A 137 -16.83 7.76 5.29
C TYR A 137 -15.70 6.85 5.77
N THR A 138 -15.78 5.59 5.36
CA THR A 138 -14.69 4.62 5.49
C THR A 138 -14.70 3.69 4.29
N SER A 139 -13.62 2.94 4.07
CA SER A 139 -13.49 2.04 2.93
C SER A 139 -12.98 0.67 3.32
N TYR A 140 -13.19 -0.30 2.43
CA TYR A 140 -12.75 -1.67 2.56
C TYR A 140 -12.57 -2.32 1.17
N ALA A 141 -11.57 -3.20 1.03
CA ALA A 141 -11.35 -3.98 -0.17
C ALA A 141 -12.10 -5.33 -0.06
N GLU A 142 -13.19 -5.51 -0.81
CA GLU A 142 -14.02 -6.71 -0.76
C GLU A 142 -13.56 -7.75 -1.78
N THR A 143 -13.26 -8.95 -1.28
CA THR A 143 -12.70 -10.06 -2.08
C THR A 143 -13.56 -11.33 -2.02
N LYS A 144 -14.79 -11.24 -1.53
CA LYS A 144 -15.74 -12.39 -1.51
C LYS A 144 -16.15 -12.84 -2.92
N THR A 145 -16.20 -11.92 -3.87
CA THR A 145 -16.49 -12.19 -5.28
C THR A 145 -15.26 -11.95 -6.14
N ILE A 146 -15.23 -12.55 -7.33
CA ILE A 146 -14.14 -12.38 -8.30
C ILE A 146 -14.72 -11.75 -9.57
N PRO A 147 -14.24 -10.57 -10.00
CA PRO A 147 -13.17 -9.76 -9.40
C PRO A 147 -13.59 -9.13 -8.06
N GLY A 148 -12.60 -8.82 -7.22
CA GLY A 148 -12.80 -8.02 -6.01
C GLY A 148 -13.08 -6.56 -6.37
N HIS A 149 -13.58 -5.78 -5.42
CA HIS A 149 -13.92 -4.37 -5.64
C HIS A 149 -13.80 -3.57 -4.34
N TYR A 150 -13.73 -2.24 -4.48
CA TYR A 150 -13.76 -1.34 -3.34
C TYR A 150 -15.19 -1.14 -2.85
N VAL A 151 -15.35 -1.14 -1.53
CA VAL A 151 -16.60 -0.79 -0.85
C VAL A 151 -16.34 0.46 -0.02
N ILE A 152 -17.16 1.47 -0.25
CA ILE A 152 -17.05 2.76 0.41
C ILE A 152 -18.36 3.00 1.16
N TYR A 153 -18.26 3.15 2.47
CA TYR A 153 -19.37 3.39 3.36
C TYR A 153 -19.50 4.88 3.58
N TRP A 154 -20.68 5.45 3.33
CA TRP A 154 -20.97 6.86 3.55
C TRP A 154 -22.05 7.02 4.62
N GLU A 155 -21.80 7.91 5.58
CA GLU A 155 -22.82 8.47 6.45
C GLU A 155 -23.28 9.82 5.87
N LEU A 156 -24.57 9.93 5.55
CA LEU A 156 -25.12 11.08 4.84
C LEU A 156 -26.00 11.96 5.74
N LEU A 157 -25.80 13.27 5.66
CA LEU A 157 -26.72 14.27 6.20
C LEU A 157 -27.65 14.75 5.08
N VAL A 158 -28.93 14.38 5.16
CA VAL A 158 -29.96 14.81 4.20
C VAL A 158 -30.73 15.99 4.80
N LYS A 159 -30.69 17.16 4.16
CA LYS A 159 -31.40 18.37 4.65
C LYS A 159 -32.92 18.25 4.55
N ASP A 160 -33.42 17.65 3.47
CA ASP A 160 -34.84 17.37 3.25
C ASP A 160 -35.06 15.87 3.17
N GLN A 161 -35.57 15.27 4.27
CA GLN A 161 -35.81 13.83 4.36
C GLN A 161 -36.84 13.32 3.34
N THR A 162 -37.60 14.21 2.69
CA THR A 162 -38.58 13.83 1.66
C THR A 162 -37.95 13.63 0.28
N ASN A 163 -36.70 14.06 0.08
CA ASN A 163 -35.96 13.93 -1.17
C ASN A 163 -34.52 13.40 -0.94
N PRO A 164 -34.36 12.14 -0.48
CA PRO A 164 -33.05 11.53 -0.34
C PRO A 164 -32.41 11.26 -1.73
N PRO A 165 -31.08 11.08 -1.79
CA PRO A 165 -30.40 10.69 -3.03
C PRO A 165 -30.97 9.39 -3.58
N ASN A 166 -31.38 9.41 -4.85
CA ASN A 166 -31.88 8.23 -5.54
C ASN A 166 -30.71 7.34 -6.00
N GLU A 167 -31.04 6.12 -6.44
CA GLU A 167 -30.04 5.13 -6.89
C GLU A 167 -29.22 5.65 -8.09
N GLU A 168 -29.82 6.42 -8.99
CA GLU A 168 -29.14 6.98 -10.15
C GLU A 168 -28.03 7.98 -9.74
N VAL A 169 -28.30 8.85 -8.77
CA VAL A 169 -27.30 9.80 -8.25
C VAL A 169 -26.20 9.07 -7.51
N MET A 170 -26.54 8.05 -6.70
CA MET A 170 -25.53 7.24 -6.02
C MET A 170 -24.64 6.48 -7.02
N ALA A 171 -25.22 5.92 -8.08
CA ALA A 171 -24.46 5.25 -9.14
C ALA A 171 -23.51 6.22 -9.87
N ARG A 172 -23.95 7.45 -10.12
CA ARG A 172 -23.09 8.50 -10.68
C ARG A 172 -21.98 8.92 -9.72
N CYS A 173 -22.25 8.95 -8.41
CA CYS A 173 -21.21 9.17 -7.41
C CYS A 173 -20.15 8.06 -7.48
N CYS A 174 -20.56 6.79 -7.56
CA CYS A 174 -19.61 5.68 -7.72
C CYS A 174 -18.73 5.86 -8.96
N LEU A 175 -19.32 6.21 -10.11
CA LEU A 175 -18.57 6.46 -11.34
C LEU A 175 -17.58 7.62 -11.19
N GLU A 176 -18.01 8.74 -10.61
CA GLU A 176 -17.14 9.91 -10.38
C GLU A 176 -15.95 9.56 -9.47
N MET A 177 -16.18 8.71 -8.46
CA MET A 177 -15.11 8.20 -7.62
C MET A 177 -14.13 7.36 -8.43
N GLU A 178 -14.61 6.42 -9.24
CA GLU A 178 -13.77 5.58 -10.10
C GLU A 178 -12.93 6.40 -11.09
N GLU A 179 -13.52 7.42 -11.73
CA GLU A 179 -12.83 8.32 -12.64
C GLU A 179 -11.77 9.21 -11.95
N SER A 180 -11.92 9.41 -10.64
CA SER A 180 -10.98 10.18 -9.82
C SER A 180 -9.78 9.39 -9.32
N LEU A 181 -9.85 8.04 -9.36
CA LEU A 181 -8.77 7.16 -8.95
C LEU A 181 -7.66 7.10 -10.02
N ASN A 182 -6.46 6.70 -9.59
CA ASN A 182 -5.35 6.53 -10.53
C ASN A 182 -5.62 5.37 -11.50
N SER A 183 -5.23 5.56 -12.77
CA SER A 183 -5.03 4.45 -13.69
C SER A 183 -3.62 3.93 -13.45
N VAL A 184 -3.50 2.72 -12.89
CA VAL A 184 -2.21 2.04 -12.66
C VAL A 184 -1.30 2.10 -13.88
#